data_AF-A0A2M7WW04-F1
#
_entry.id   AF-A0A2M7WW04-F1
#
_cell.length_a   1.000
_cell.length_b   1.000
_cell.length_c   1.000
_cell.angle_alpha   90.00
_cell.angle_beta   90.00
_cell.angle_gamma   90.00
#
_symmetry.space_group_name_H-M   'P 1'
#
loop_
_entity.id
_entity.type
_entity.pdbx_description
1 polymer ?
#
loop_
_entity_poly.entity_id
_entity_poly.type
_entity_poly.pdbx_seq_one_letter_code
_entity_poly.pdbx_strand_id
1 'polypeptide(L)'
;MPSICQVDTLAIYSTSIKLPIKEIVANQLHYNLIVREVERKGILNFCQENDVMLIAFRPLQKGFLAQDKDSLVGLLCQKYQKTSAQIALKWLLSKPNVVAIPKMASLPHLKENLAVFDWEIEKADLKKLQEEYSNQQDVSEIFNLDKF
;
A
#
# COMPACT_ATOMS: atom_id res chain seq x y z
N MET A 1 -11.40 5.18 -19.27
CA MET A 1 -11.29 3.96 -18.44
C MET A 1 -11.80 4.31 -17.06
N PRO A 2 -12.79 3.60 -16.50
CA PRO A 2 -13.32 3.92 -15.18
C PRO A 2 -12.36 3.44 -14.08
N SER A 3 -12.08 4.34 -13.13
CA SER A 3 -11.36 4.08 -11.90
C SER A 3 -12.31 4.31 -10.71
N ILE A 4 -12.23 3.46 -9.70
CA ILE A 4 -12.99 3.63 -8.45
C ILE A 4 -12.06 4.03 -7.30
N CYS A 5 -12.61 4.71 -6.29
CA CYS A 5 -11.86 5.18 -5.13
C CYS A 5 -12.60 4.80 -3.85
N GLN A 6 -11.88 4.17 -2.92
CA GLN A 6 -12.32 3.86 -1.56
C GLN A 6 -13.55 2.95 -1.49
N VAL A 7 -13.74 2.09 -2.48
CA VAL A 7 -14.85 1.13 -2.47
C VAL A 7 -14.33 -0.27 -2.21
N ASP A 8 -15.05 -1.00 -1.36
CA ASP A 8 -14.85 -2.44 -1.22
C ASP A 8 -15.21 -3.09 -2.56
N THR A 9 -14.18 -3.55 -3.26
CA THR A 9 -14.35 -4.20 -4.55
C THR A 9 -15.15 -5.48 -4.39
N LEU A 10 -14.95 -6.24 -3.31
CA LEU A 10 -15.73 -7.45 -3.05
C LEU A 10 -17.20 -7.12 -2.80
N ALA A 11 -17.48 -6.03 -2.09
CA ALA A 11 -18.86 -5.59 -1.85
C ALA A 11 -19.54 -5.11 -3.14
N ILE A 12 -18.84 -4.38 -4.04
CA ILE A 12 -19.38 -4.03 -5.37
C ILE A 12 -19.80 -5.29 -6.13
N TYR A 13 -19.04 -6.39 -6.02
CA TYR A 13 -19.37 -7.63 -6.71
C TYR A 13 -20.46 -8.46 -6.01
N SER A 14 -20.60 -8.35 -4.68
CA SER A 14 -21.65 -9.06 -3.93
C SER A 14 -22.99 -8.34 -3.94
N THR A 15 -22.98 -7.00 -4.05
CA THR A 15 -24.19 -6.18 -4.20
C THR A 15 -24.58 -6.02 -5.67
N SER A 16 -25.87 -5.88 -5.93
CA SER A 16 -26.56 -5.99 -7.23
C SER A 16 -26.15 -4.99 -8.35
N ILE A 17 -25.02 -4.28 -8.23
CA ILE A 17 -24.45 -3.43 -9.26
C ILE A 17 -23.60 -4.32 -10.18
N LYS A 18 -24.24 -4.90 -11.21
CA LYS A 18 -23.58 -5.71 -12.25
C LYS A 18 -22.69 -4.86 -13.16
N LEU A 19 -21.65 -4.23 -12.64
CA LEU A 19 -20.58 -3.68 -13.47
C LEU A 19 -19.67 -4.85 -13.88
N PRO A 20 -19.46 -5.11 -15.18
CA PRO A 20 -18.54 -6.15 -15.60
C PRO A 20 -17.11 -5.79 -15.18
N ILE A 21 -16.40 -6.73 -14.55
CA ILE A 21 -15.01 -6.60 -14.05
C ILE A 21 -14.09 -5.93 -15.08
N LYS A 22 -14.29 -6.28 -16.35
CA LYS A 22 -13.56 -5.78 -17.51
C LYS A 22 -13.51 -4.25 -17.65
N GLU A 23 -14.42 -3.51 -17.02
CA GLU A 23 -14.41 -2.05 -17.11
C GLU A 23 -13.51 -1.40 -16.05
N ILE A 24 -13.42 -1.94 -14.83
CA ILE A 24 -12.67 -1.32 -13.73
C ILE A 24 -11.18 -1.64 -13.88
N VAL A 25 -10.38 -0.61 -14.18
CA VAL A 25 -8.92 -0.79 -14.39
C VAL A 25 -8.09 -0.54 -13.13
N ALA A 26 -8.64 0.20 -12.16
CA ALA A 26 -7.93 0.53 -10.93
C ALA A 26 -8.87 0.80 -9.75
N ASN A 27 -8.42 0.43 -8.55
CA ASN A 27 -9.06 0.79 -7.29
C ASN A 27 -8.07 1.46 -6.32
N GLN A 28 -8.41 2.67 -5.88
CA GLN A 28 -7.62 3.41 -4.89
C GLN A 28 -8.09 3.11 -3.47
N LEU A 29 -7.22 2.50 -2.66
CA LEU A 29 -7.55 2.03 -1.30
C LEU A 29 -6.50 2.45 -0.27
N HIS A 30 -6.92 2.61 0.99
CA HIS A 30 -5.99 2.89 2.08
C HIS A 30 -5.11 1.67 2.35
N TYR A 31 -3.84 1.77 1.95
CA TYR A 31 -2.92 0.66 2.04
C TYR A 31 -1.50 1.16 2.23
N ASN A 32 -0.87 0.67 3.30
CA ASN A 32 0.51 0.98 3.65
C ASN A 32 1.02 -0.06 4.66
N LEU A 33 2.25 0.15 5.18
CA LEU A 33 2.86 -0.79 6.11
C LEU A 33 2.05 -0.98 7.41
N ILE A 34 1.29 0.04 7.83
CA ILE A 34 0.39 0.03 8.98
C ILE A 34 -0.97 -0.58 8.60
N VAL A 35 -1.67 -0.02 7.61
CA VAL A 35 -3.06 -0.39 7.32
C VAL A 35 -3.13 -1.55 6.33
N ARG A 36 -3.61 -2.71 6.80
CA ARG A 36 -3.59 -4.02 6.12
C ARG A 36 -4.96 -4.54 5.71
N GLU A 37 -6.02 -3.75 5.91
CA GLU A 37 -7.41 -4.16 5.66
C GLU A 37 -7.63 -4.78 4.27
N VAL A 38 -7.00 -4.20 3.24
CA VAL A 38 -7.10 -4.70 1.85
C VAL A 38 -6.56 -6.13 1.68
N GLU A 39 -5.57 -6.54 2.48
CA GLU A 39 -5.04 -7.90 2.48
C GLU A 39 -5.94 -8.82 3.30
N ARG A 40 -6.34 -8.37 4.51
CA ARG A 40 -7.15 -9.16 5.44
C ARG A 40 -8.51 -9.50 4.88
N LYS A 41 -9.11 -8.59 4.12
CA LYS A 41 -10.39 -8.79 3.44
C LYS A 41 -10.27 -9.49 2.09
N GLY A 42 -9.05 -9.81 1.62
CA GLY A 42 -8.85 -10.47 0.33
C GLY A 42 -9.02 -9.57 -0.90
N ILE A 43 -9.19 -8.25 -0.71
CA ILE A 43 -9.36 -7.28 -1.79
C ILE A 43 -8.09 -7.17 -2.66
N LEU A 44 -6.91 -7.25 -2.04
CA LEU A 44 -5.64 -7.26 -2.77
C LEU A 44 -5.57 -8.47 -3.73
N ASN A 45 -5.89 -9.67 -3.23
CA ASN A 45 -5.90 -10.89 -4.05
C ASN A 45 -6.93 -10.77 -5.17
N PHE A 46 -8.14 -10.30 -4.85
CA PHE A 46 -9.17 -10.05 -5.84
C PHE A 46 -8.67 -9.11 -6.95
N CYS A 47 -8.05 -8.00 -6.57
CA CYS A 47 -7.50 -7.03 -7.52
C CYS A 47 -6.41 -7.66 -8.42
N GLN A 48 -5.54 -8.49 -7.85
CA GLN A 48 -4.49 -9.18 -8.59
C GLN A 48 -5.04 -10.25 -9.55
N GLU A 49 -6.03 -11.03 -9.13
CA GLU A 49 -6.67 -12.08 -9.93
C GLU A 49 -7.48 -11.51 -11.10
N ASN A 50 -7.98 -10.29 -10.96
CA ASN A 50 -8.88 -9.66 -11.93
C ASN A 50 -8.24 -8.53 -12.74
N ASP A 51 -6.91 -8.41 -12.71
CA ASP A 51 -6.15 -7.36 -13.42
C ASP A 51 -6.59 -5.93 -13.07
N VAL A 52 -7.02 -5.72 -11.82
CA VAL A 52 -7.39 -4.41 -11.29
C VAL A 52 -6.20 -3.83 -10.53
N MET A 53 -5.64 -2.72 -11.02
CA MET A 53 -4.51 -2.07 -10.35
C MET A 53 -4.93 -1.50 -8.99
N LEU A 54 -4.24 -1.87 -7.92
CA LEU A 54 -4.45 -1.26 -6.61
C LEU A 54 -3.58 -0.01 -6.47
N ILE A 55 -4.22 1.13 -6.24
CA ILE A 55 -3.56 2.41 -5.98
C ILE A 55 -3.55 2.63 -4.47
N ALA A 56 -2.38 2.48 -3.85
CA ALA A 56 -2.16 2.68 -2.43
C ALA A 56 -2.30 4.17 -2.06
N PHE A 57 -3.41 4.51 -1.41
CA PHE A 57 -3.67 5.79 -0.78
C PHE A 57 -2.99 5.86 0.59
N ARG A 58 -2.48 7.06 0.94
CA ARG A 58 -1.64 7.31 2.14
C ARG A 58 -0.50 6.30 2.30
N PRO A 59 0.36 6.11 1.29
CA PRO A 59 1.42 5.11 1.37
C PRO A 59 2.42 5.35 2.51
N LEU A 60 2.51 6.59 3.01
CA LEU A 60 3.38 7.00 4.12
C LEU A 60 2.63 7.40 5.40
N GLN A 61 1.33 7.08 5.52
CA GLN A 61 0.50 7.37 6.70
C GLN A 61 0.64 8.82 7.22
N LYS A 62 0.38 9.81 6.35
CA LYS A 62 0.56 11.25 6.65
C LYS A 62 1.96 11.63 7.16
N GLY A 63 3.00 10.91 6.74
CA GLY A 63 4.39 11.17 7.14
C GLY A 63 4.82 10.44 8.41
N PHE A 64 3.93 9.68 9.05
CA PHE A 64 4.29 8.84 10.20
C PHE A 64 5.34 7.80 9.79
N LEU A 65 5.12 7.08 8.68
CA LEU A 65 6.06 6.06 8.19
C LEU A 65 7.40 6.65 7.73
N ALA A 66 7.45 7.94 7.39
CA ALA A 66 8.71 8.62 7.05
C ALA A 66 9.59 8.87 8.29
N GLN A 67 8.99 8.85 9.47
CA GLN A 67 9.66 9.06 10.76
C GLN A 67 9.50 7.83 11.67
N ASP A 68 9.26 6.67 11.06
CA ASP A 68 8.97 5.44 11.80
C ASP A 68 10.16 5.06 12.70
N LYS A 69 9.84 4.76 13.96
CA LYS A 69 10.79 4.37 15.01
C LYS A 69 10.70 2.88 15.35
N ASP A 70 9.90 2.12 14.60
CA ASP A 70 9.87 0.67 14.68
C ASP A 70 11.29 0.07 14.54
N SER A 71 11.60 -0.89 15.39
CA SER A 71 12.96 -1.46 15.49
C SER A 71 13.35 -2.20 14.21
N LEU A 72 12.43 -2.93 13.59
CA LEU A 72 12.66 -3.62 12.33
C LEU A 72 12.92 -2.60 11.21
N VAL A 73 12.10 -1.56 11.10
CA VAL A 73 12.32 -0.49 10.12
C VAL A 73 13.69 0.16 10.33
N GLY A 74 14.05 0.47 11.58
CA GLY A 74 15.37 1.01 11.92
C GLY A 74 16.54 0.12 11.50
N LEU A 75 16.44 -1.19 11.72
CA LEU A 75 17.45 -2.17 11.28
C LEU A 75 17.58 -2.19 9.75
N LEU A 76 16.47 -2.16 9.02
CA LEU A 76 16.50 -2.16 7.56
C LEU A 76 17.03 -0.83 7.00
N CYS A 77 16.69 0.30 7.62
CA CYS A 77 17.27 1.60 7.27
C CYS A 77 18.80 1.58 7.37
N GLN A 78 19.36 0.97 8.43
CA GLN A 78 20.81 0.80 8.57
C GLN A 78 21.39 -0.17 7.53
N LYS A 79 20.75 -1.34 7.32
CA LYS A 79 21.20 -2.35 6.35
C LYS A 79 21.31 -1.79 4.93
N TYR A 80 20.28 -1.08 4.48
CA TYR A 80 20.18 -0.59 3.09
C TYR A 80 20.68 0.84 2.90
N GLN A 81 20.98 1.56 4.00
CA GLN A 81 21.31 3.00 4.00
C GLN A 81 20.20 3.82 3.32
N LYS A 82 18.95 3.56 3.73
CA LYS A 82 17.74 4.19 3.19
C LYS A 82 16.90 4.79 4.31
N THR A 83 15.99 5.68 3.94
CA THR A 83 15.07 6.30 4.90
C THR A 83 13.87 5.39 5.19
N SER A 84 13.20 5.60 6.33
CA SER A 84 11.98 4.85 6.67
C SER A 84 10.89 5.01 5.61
N ALA A 85 10.80 6.18 4.97
CA ALA A 85 9.90 6.42 3.85
C ALA A 85 10.21 5.51 2.67
N GLN A 86 11.49 5.38 2.30
CA GLN A 86 11.93 4.51 1.21
C GLN A 86 11.68 3.04 1.54
N ILE A 87 11.92 2.59 2.77
CA ILE A 87 11.61 1.21 3.20
C ILE A 87 10.10 0.93 3.04
N ALA A 88 9.25 1.82 3.55
CA ALA A 88 7.79 1.66 3.47
C ALA A 88 7.28 1.66 2.02
N LEU A 89 7.78 2.58 1.17
CA LEU A 89 7.42 2.65 -0.24
C LEU A 89 7.92 1.43 -1.02
N LYS A 90 9.16 0.99 -0.80
CA LYS A 90 9.72 -0.19 -1.48
C LYS A 90 8.93 -1.44 -1.13
N TRP A 91 8.50 -1.57 0.13
CA TRP A 91 7.64 -2.66 0.56
C TRP A 91 6.29 -2.66 -0.18
N LEU A 92 5.62 -1.50 -0.30
CA LEU A 92 4.39 -1.37 -1.07
C LEU A 92 4.58 -1.71 -2.55
N LEU A 93 5.61 -1.14 -3.18
CA LEU A 93 5.90 -1.31 -4.61
C LEU A 93 6.42 -2.71 -4.97
N SER A 94 6.83 -3.50 -3.98
CA SER A 94 7.20 -4.91 -4.18
C SER A 94 6.00 -5.82 -4.43
N LYS A 95 4.79 -5.36 -4.12
CA LYS A 95 3.55 -6.13 -4.28
C LYS A 95 3.14 -6.11 -5.76
N PRO A 96 2.71 -7.27 -6.32
CA PRO A 96 2.24 -7.30 -7.69
C PRO A 96 0.96 -6.47 -7.84
N ASN A 97 0.86 -5.76 -8.96
CA ASN A 97 -0.28 -4.91 -9.31
C ASN A 97 -0.62 -3.81 -8.28
N VAL A 98 0.39 -3.31 -7.56
CA VAL A 98 0.24 -2.20 -6.60
C VAL A 98 1.09 -1.01 -7.05
N VAL A 99 0.48 0.17 -7.05
CA VAL A 99 1.18 1.46 -7.23
C VAL A 99 0.93 2.36 -6.04
N ALA A 100 1.86 3.25 -5.72
CA ALA A 100 1.74 4.18 -4.60
C ALA A 100 1.69 5.63 -5.09
N ILE A 101 0.85 6.46 -4.46
CA ILE A 101 0.79 7.91 -4.74
C ILE A 101 1.21 8.69 -3.49
N PRO A 102 2.53 8.78 -3.20
CA PRO A 102 3.01 9.59 -2.10
C PRO A 102 2.82 11.08 -2.42
N LYS A 103 2.18 11.82 -1.50
CA LYS A 103 2.11 13.28 -1.61
C LYS A 103 3.49 13.88 -1.38
N MET A 104 3.85 14.87 -2.19
CA MET A 104 5.10 15.61 -2.07
C MET A 104 4.82 17.11 -2.02
N ALA A 105 5.44 17.80 -1.07
CA ALA A 105 5.36 19.26 -0.93
C ALA A 105 6.70 19.96 -1.19
N SER A 106 7.77 19.21 -1.47
CA SER A 106 9.12 19.74 -1.67
C SER A 106 9.94 18.88 -2.65
N LEU A 107 10.89 19.52 -3.34
CA LEU A 107 11.83 18.83 -4.25
C LEU A 107 12.69 17.77 -3.55
N PRO A 108 13.19 17.96 -2.30
CA PRO A 108 13.89 16.91 -1.58
C PRO A 108 13.06 15.65 -1.40
N HIS A 109 11.80 15.76 -0.96
CA HIS A 109 10.92 14.59 -0.79
C HIS A 109 10.59 13.91 -2.13
N LEU A 110 10.49 14.68 -3.21
CA LEU A 110 10.35 14.12 -4.56
C LEU A 110 11.54 13.22 -4.92
N LYS A 111 12.76 13.74 -4.77
CA LYS A 111 13.98 12.99 -5.07
C LYS A 111 14.12 11.75 -4.20
N GLU A 112 13.84 11.87 -2.91
CA GLU A 112 13.92 10.77 -1.95
C GLU A 112 12.98 9.61 -2.32
N ASN A 113 11.70 9.91 -2.59
CA ASN A 113 10.71 8.89 -2.93
C ASN A 113 10.96 8.31 -4.34
N LEU A 114 11.48 9.06 -5.30
CA LEU A 114 11.84 8.52 -6.62
C LEU A 114 13.03 7.56 -6.53
N ALA A 115 13.97 7.83 -5.61
CA ALA A 115 15.13 6.97 -5.40
C ALA A 115 14.78 5.57 -4.86
N VAL A 116 13.50 5.25 -4.60
CA VAL A 116 13.05 3.87 -4.30
C VAL A 116 13.24 2.90 -5.46
N PHE A 117 13.33 3.41 -6.70
CA PHE A 117 13.55 2.59 -7.89
C PHE A 117 15.03 2.26 -8.12
N ASP A 118 15.96 2.91 -7.41
CA ASP A 118 17.41 2.81 -7.66
C ASP A 118 18.11 1.70 -6.84
N TRP A 119 17.38 0.91 -6.06
CA TRP A 119 17.94 -0.12 -5.18
C TRP A 119 16.93 -1.23 -4.93
N GLU A 120 17.40 -2.40 -4.50
CA GLU A 120 16.55 -3.55 -4.21
C GLU A 120 16.58 -3.95 -2.74
N ILE A 121 15.48 -4.50 -2.27
CA ILE A 121 15.30 -5.06 -0.93
C ILE A 121 15.17 -6.57 -1.04
N GLU A 122 15.86 -7.31 -0.16
CA GLU A 122 15.79 -8.77 -0.17
C GLU A 122 14.38 -9.27 0.14
N LYS A 123 13.98 -10.36 -0.53
CA LYS A 123 12.68 -11.00 -0.30
C LYS A 123 12.47 -11.40 1.16
N ALA A 124 13.54 -11.79 1.86
CA ALA A 124 13.49 -12.13 3.28
C ALA A 124 13.12 -10.92 4.14
N ASP A 125 13.64 -9.73 3.84
CA ASP A 125 13.32 -8.52 4.61
C ASP A 125 11.94 -7.96 4.26
N LEU A 126 11.50 -8.10 2.99
CA LEU A 126 10.11 -7.84 2.61
C LEU A 126 9.14 -8.73 3.39
N LYS A 127 9.50 -10.01 3.57
CA LYS A 127 8.72 -10.95 4.37
C LYS A 127 8.70 -10.57 5.85
N LYS A 128 9.82 -10.13 6.43
CA LYS A 128 9.84 -9.59 7.80
C LYS A 128 8.92 -8.38 7.94
N LEU A 129 8.97 -7.42 7.01
CA LEU A 129 8.06 -6.27 7.02
C LEU A 129 6.58 -6.68 6.91
N GLN A 130 6.31 -7.74 6.15
CA GLN A 130 4.96 -8.30 6.01
C GLN A 130 4.45 -8.95 7.31
N GLU A 131 5.30 -9.64 8.06
CA GLU A 131 4.88 -10.53 9.16
C GLU A 131 5.16 -9.95 10.56
N GLU A 132 6.22 -9.15 10.71
CA GLU A 132 6.79 -8.77 12.00
C GLU A 132 6.70 -7.26 12.29
N TYR A 133 6.20 -6.45 11.36
CA TYR A 133 6.03 -5.01 11.61
C TYR A 133 5.02 -4.77 12.74
N SER A 134 5.44 -4.05 13.79
CA SER A 134 4.73 -4.04 15.07
C SER A 134 3.42 -3.23 15.08
N ASN A 135 3.30 -2.24 14.19
CA ASN A 135 2.18 -1.28 14.19
C ASN A 135 1.09 -1.63 13.16
N GLN A 136 0.95 -2.90 12.76
CA GLN A 136 -0.09 -3.28 11.80
C GLN A 136 -1.50 -3.05 12.36
N GLN A 137 -2.39 -2.58 11.50
CA GLN A 137 -3.81 -2.36 11.77
C GLN A 137 -4.64 -3.05 10.71
N ASP A 138 -5.62 -3.84 11.14
CA ASP A 138 -6.47 -4.63 10.23
C ASP A 138 -7.64 -3.84 9.64
N VAL A 139 -7.93 -2.66 10.18
CA VAL A 139 -9.05 -1.80 9.74
C VAL A 139 -8.53 -0.38 9.56
N SER A 140 -8.89 0.24 8.43
CA SER A 140 -8.61 1.64 8.15
C SER A 140 -9.42 2.55 9.08
N GLU A 141 -8.76 3.53 9.68
CA GLU A 141 -9.40 4.53 10.55
C GLU A 141 -10.27 5.54 9.79
N ILE A 142 -10.14 5.56 8.46
CA ILE A 142 -10.77 6.56 7.60
C ILE A 142 -12.03 6.01 6.95
N PHE A 143 -12.00 4.73 6.61
CA PHE A 143 -13.04 4.07 5.83
C PHE A 143 -13.21 2.67 6.38
N ASN A 144 -14.42 2.37 6.86
CA ASN A 144 -14.80 1.02 7.17
C ASN A 144 -15.43 0.43 5.90
N LEU A 145 -14.75 -0.55 5.31
CA LEU A 145 -15.20 -1.20 4.08
C LEU A 145 -16.49 -2.03 4.27
N ASP A 146 -16.89 -2.33 5.52
CA ASP A 146 -18.12 -3.07 5.85
C ASP A 146 -19.39 -2.20 5.87
N LYS A 147 -19.29 -0.89 5.60
CA LYS A 147 -20.41 0.06 5.69
C LYS A 147 -21.13 0.33 4.37
N PHE A 148 -20.89 -0.45 3.32
CA PHE A 148 -21.51 -0.28 2.00
C PHE A 148 -22.14 -1.58 1.50
#